data_AF-A0A382Z4J3-F1
#
_entry.id   AF-A0A382Z4J3-F1
#
_cell.length_a   1.000
_cell.length_b   1.000
_cell.length_c   1.000
_cell.angle_alpha   90.00
_cell.angle_beta   90.00
_cell.angle_gamma   90.00
#
_symmetry.space_group_name_H-M   'P 1'
#
loop_
_entity.id
_entity.type
_entity.pdbx_description
1 polymer ?
#
loop_
_entity_poly.entity_id
_entity_poly.type
_entity_poly.pdbx_seq_one_letter_code
_entity_poly.pdbx_strand_id
1 'polypeptide(L)' 'MSRVKAEYIWIDGHMPTAKLRSKTKIIDGEVTSLENLPDWGFDGSSTQQAEGHFSDCLLKPVCF' A
#
# COMPACT_ATOMS: atom_id res chain seq x y z
N MET A 1 18.52 -14.27 7.30
CA MET A 1 17.05 -14.27 7.23
C MET A 1 16.65 -14.14 5.77
N SER A 2 15.66 -14.91 5.31
CA SER A 2 15.10 -14.73 3.97
C SER A 2 14.44 -13.35 3.86
N ARG A 3 14.42 -12.79 2.66
CA ARG A 3 13.74 -11.52 2.37
C ARG A 3 12.76 -11.71 1.22
N VAL A 4 11.59 -11.12 1.36
CA VAL A 4 10.53 -11.16 0.35
C VAL A 4 10.24 -9.73 -0.13
N LYS A 5 9.95 -9.61 -1.43
CA LYS A 5 9.40 -8.38 -2.01
C LYS A 5 7.87 -8.48 -1.96
N ALA A 6 7.23 -7.66 -1.13
CA ALA A 6 5.78 -7.55 -1.06
C ALA A 6 5.32 -6.31 -1.84
N GLU A 7 4.63 -6.51 -2.95
CA GLU A 7 4.06 -5.42 -3.74
C GLU A 7 2.68 -5.06 -3.19
N TYR A 8 2.55 -3.89 -2.57
CA TYR A 8 1.28 -3.40 -2.07
C TYR A 8 0.55 -2.72 -3.21
N ILE A 9 -0.63 -3.22 -3.56
CA ILE A 9 -1.46 -2.70 -4.65
C ILE A 9 -2.73 -2.08 -4.06
N TRP A 10 -3.10 -0.89 -4.54
CA TRP A 10 -4.34 -0.22 -4.13
C TRP A 10 -4.96 0.58 -5.28
N ILE A 11 -6.17 1.10 -5.05
CA ILE A 11 -6.93 1.92 -5.99
C ILE A 11 -6.83 3.39 -5.54
N ASP A 12 -6.58 4.29 -6.50
CA ASP A 12 -6.51 5.73 -6.24
C ASP A 12 -7.87 6.45 -6.31
N GLY A 13 -7.86 7.78 -6.12
CA GLY A 13 -9.08 8.60 -6.09
C GLY A 13 -9.41 9.33 -7.40
N HIS A 14 -8.75 9.01 -8.54
CA HIS A 14 -9.03 9.73 -9.78
C HIS A 14 -10.46 9.45 -10.29
N MET A 15 -11.09 10.48 -10.85
CA MET A 15 -12.40 10.40 -11.50
C MET A 15 -12.30 10.77 -13.00
N PRO A 16 -13.16 10.22 -13.86
CA PRO A 16 -14.25 9.28 -13.56
C PRO A 16 -13.78 7.84 -13.29
N THR A 17 -12.53 7.52 -13.65
CA THR A 17 -11.98 6.17 -13.53
C THR A 17 -10.76 6.19 -12.61
N ALA A 18 -10.87 5.49 -11.49
CA ALA A 18 -9.77 5.25 -10.58
C ALA A 18 -8.73 4.31 -11.20
N LYS A 19 -7.48 4.45 -10.76
CA LYS A 19 -6.33 3.70 -11.29
C LYS A 19 -5.69 2.85 -10.20
N LEU A 20 -5.03 1.78 -10.62
CA LEU A 20 -4.17 1.01 -9.74
C LEU A 20 -2.86 1.75 -9.47
N ARG A 21 -2.41 1.64 -8.22
CA ARG A 21 -1.13 2.13 -7.73
C ARG A 21 -0.42 0.99 -7.01
N SER A 22 0.90 1.03 -6.98
CA SER A 22 1.65 0.04 -6.24
C SER A 22 3.00 0.57 -5.74
N LYS A 23 3.54 -0.13 -4.74
CA LYS A 23 4.94 0.02 -4.31
C LYS A 23 5.41 -1.21 -3.54
N THR A 24 6.72 -1.46 -3.60
CA THR A 24 7.33 -2.65 -2.98
C THR A 24 7.84 -2.38 -1.57
N LYS A 25 7.42 -3.19 -0.60
CA LYS A 25 8.08 -3.32 0.71
C LYS A 25 9.02 -4.52 0.70
N ILE A 26 10.21 -4.37 1.28
CA ILE A 26 11.05 -5.51 1.63
C ILE A 26 10.65 -5.98 3.03
N ILE A 27 10.25 -7.24 3.15
CA ILE A 27 9.87 -7.88 4.40
C ILE A 27 10.93 -8.93 4.74
N ASP A 28 11.41 -8.91 5.99
CA ASP A 28 12.28 -9.97 6.51
C ASP A 28 11.41 -11.14 6.99
N GLY A 29 11.81 -12.37 6.66
CA GLY A 29 11.09 -13.59 7.02
C GLY A 29 10.17 -14.14 5.93
N GLU A 30 9.47 -15.21 6.26
CA GLU A 30 8.47 -15.83 5.38
C GLU A 30 7.10 -15.17 5.57
N VAL A 31 6.33 -15.09 4.48
CA VAL A 31 4.95 -14.58 4.49
C VAL A 31 4.03 -15.76 4.21
N THR A 32 3.35 -16.25 5.24
CA THR A 32 2.42 -17.39 5.15
C THR A 32 0.98 -17.02 5.50
N SER A 33 0.77 -15.83 6.06
CA SER A 33 -0.53 -15.26 6.41
C SER A 33 -0.56 -13.74 6.27
N LEU A 34 -1.75 -13.14 6.24
CA LEU A 34 -1.93 -11.68 6.12
C LEU A 34 -1.32 -10.94 7.31
N GLU A 35 -1.32 -11.56 8.49
CA GLU A 35 -0.75 -10.99 9.72
C GLU A 35 0.77 -10.79 9.64
N ASN A 36 1.44 -11.47 8.70
CA ASN A 36 2.86 -11.27 8.44
C ASN A 36 3.13 -10.02 7.57
N LEU A 37 2.09 -9.45 6.96
CA LEU A 37 2.18 -8.23 6.18
C LEU A 37 1.80 -7.04 7.08
N PRO A 38 2.72 -6.10 7.33
CA PRO A 38 2.42 -4.93 8.15
C PRO A 38 1.50 -3.96 7.42
N ASP A 39 0.64 -3.27 8.17
CA ASP A 39 0.02 -2.04 7.68
C ASP A 39 1.11 -1.07 7.20
N TRP A 40 0.79 -0.31 6.15
CA TRP A 40 1.71 0.66 5.57
C TRP A 40 1.02 1.98 5.27
N GLY A 41 1.78 2.99 4.89
CA GLY A 41 1.26 4.33 4.61
C GLY A 41 1.74 4.80 3.26
N PHE A 42 0.97 5.62 2.56
CA PHE A 42 1.35 6.31 1.33
C PHE A 42 0.87 7.76 1.36
N ASP A 43 1.50 8.61 0.55
CA ASP A 43 1.06 10.00 0.37
C ASP A 43 -0.16 10.03 -0.57
N GLY A 44 -1.33 10.29 0.03
CA GLY A 44 -2.61 10.38 -0.66
C GLY A 44 -2.78 11.63 -1.52
N SER A 45 -1.96 12.66 -1.31
CA SER A 45 -2.00 13.87 -2.16
C SER A 45 -1.57 13.57 -3.60
N SER A 46 -0.65 12.62 -3.76
CA SER A 46 -0.19 12.13 -5.07
C SER A 46 -1.19 11.19 -5.76
N THR A 47 -2.30 10.81 -5.10
CA THR A 47 -3.28 9.83 -5.59
C THR A 47 -4.72 10.35 -5.59
N GLN A 48 -4.95 11.65 -5.36
CA GLN A 48 -6.29 12.25 -5.26
C GLN A 48 -7.12 11.66 -4.09
N GLN A 49 -6.47 11.26 -3.00
CA GLN A 49 -7.12 10.65 -1.83
C GLN A 49 -7.02 11.50 -0.56
N ALA A 50 -6.16 12.53 -0.56
CA ALA A 50 -6.00 13.43 0.56
C ALA A 50 -5.41 14.78 0.12
N GLU A 51 -5.46 15.79 0.98
CA GLU A 51 -4.85 17.11 0.73
C GLU A 51 -3.41 17.16 1.25
N GLY A 52 -2.55 17.97 0.62
CA GLY A 52 -1.10 17.97 0.91
C GLY A 52 -0.70 18.28 2.35
N HIS A 53 -1.54 18.98 3.13
CA HIS A 53 -1.24 19.31 4.53
C HIS A 53 -1.68 18.22 5.53
N PHE A 54 -2.43 17.21 5.07
CA PHE A 54 -2.88 16.05 5.84
C PHE A 54 -3.05 14.86 4.90
N SER A 55 -1.94 14.38 4.33
CA SER A 55 -1.97 13.49 3.16
C SER A 55 -1.75 12.01 3.44
N ASP A 56 -1.33 11.63 4.64
CA ASP A 56 -1.01 10.24 4.96
C ASP A 56 -2.27 9.35 4.90
N CYS A 57 -2.20 8.30 4.08
CA CYS A 57 -3.26 7.29 3.93
C CYS A 57 -2.74 5.90 4.31
N LEU A 58 -3.59 5.09 4.95
CA LEU A 58 -3.26 3.73 5.40
C LEU A 58 -3.50 2.70 4.29
N LEU A 59 -2.58 1.74 4.14
CA LEU A 59 -2.74 0.50 3.40
C LEU A 59 -2.84 -0.64 4.40
N LYS A 60 -4.01 -1.28 4.43
CA LYS A 60 -4.26 -2.49 5.19
C LYS A 60 -4.25 -3.70 4.25
N PRO A 61 -3.38 -4.71 4.44
CA PRO A 61 -3.41 -5.94 3.68
C PRO A 61 -4.75 -6.67 3.81
N VAL A 62 -5.29 -7.16 2.70
CA VAL A 62 -6.57 -7.89 2.66
C VAL A 62 -6.52 -9.21 1.88
N CYS A 63 -5.52 -9.39 1.01
CA CYS A 63 -5.30 -10.60 0.20
C CYS A 63 -3.84 -10.65 -0.30
N PHE A 64 -3.25 -11.84 -0.45
CA PHE A 64 -1.99 -12.10 -1.16
C PHE A 64 -1.90 -13.56 -1.59
#